data_AF-A0A7S3ZW28-F1
#
_entry.id   AF-A0A7S3ZW28-F1
#
_cell.length_a   1.000
_cell.length_b   1.000
_cell.length_c   1.000
_cell.angle_alpha   90.00
_cell.angle_beta   90.00
_cell.angle_gamma   90.00
#
_symmetry.space_group_name_H-M   'P 1'
#
loop_
_entity.id
_entity.type
_entity.pdbx_description
1 polymer ?
#
loop_
_entity_poly.entity_id
_entity_poly.type
_entity_poly.pdbx_seq_one_letter_code
_entity_poly.pdbx_strand_id
1 'polypeptide(L)'
;MGSGPSVPDDIRGHVAKYVPDRAPFLALRAASKFERDAVQRTIARRPGAVRRFGFYPRWADGETLAWEPDEQPTECAASSLTIATLGKVFGKGVIHLSACGRAAPAVAALEFFVKQTNGGLETLELYRANVAPDRLLELCRACPRLKELRTPVHALIPYSVVEAIAQACPLIEGISVTNNGRDEPLSPAETWARHFPRLKALSFRNGWLEYRPTRLDAIHATALVTNATMMDVDGCHITLDVIEALVGTPFGDRLERLGFSQGTSPTRLEYAALICAMRGFPRLRALAIPGYMVYGRGFYRDLARLSNARPAGTGLRNLAIRELDATDECVAQACRIEGLELLTLDGIDATRGIVDAILGGAAAATLTTVSIRYCAYAPRPTALRACDVLRLVQGCPRLNRLSWFCDEEFQEGTLLLRGVCNQIVRLLERRGGRVAVQPTRALPVAVGRRVRMKFPTGGTKFHWCEGVVESVEDGLCEIAWSNGATDSMEVSAVAKILRDDGAATRVLVPGDEREPEVLFSCRYDRATERYY
;
A
#
# COMPACT_ATOMS: atom_id res chain seq x y z
N MET A 1 -5.27 -16.59 52.91
CA MET A 1 -5.02 -15.94 51.59
C MET A 1 -3.81 -16.59 50.96
N GLY A 2 -4.01 -17.55 50.06
CA GLY A 2 -2.91 -18.33 49.48
C GLY A 2 -2.09 -17.52 48.49
N SER A 3 -0.76 -17.55 48.64
CA SER A 3 0.21 -16.99 47.70
C SER A 3 0.17 -17.78 46.38
N GLY A 4 -0.67 -17.34 45.44
CA GLY A 4 -0.68 -17.90 44.09
C GLY A 4 0.70 -17.77 43.41
N PRO A 5 1.00 -18.56 42.38
CA PRO A 5 2.29 -18.56 41.70
C PRO A 5 2.67 -17.13 41.24
N SER A 6 3.91 -16.73 41.51
CA SER A 6 4.47 -15.45 41.08
C SER A 6 4.60 -15.46 39.55
N VAL A 7 4.29 -14.33 38.91
CA VAL A 7 4.71 -14.10 37.52
C VAL A 7 6.24 -14.12 37.52
N PRO A 8 6.90 -14.92 36.65
CA PRO A 8 8.35 -14.99 36.57
C PRO A 8 8.96 -13.58 36.39
N ASP A 9 10.07 -13.31 37.08
CA ASP A 9 10.63 -11.95 37.21
C ASP A 9 11.16 -11.37 35.87
N ASP A 10 11.55 -12.24 34.94
CA ASP A 10 11.90 -11.92 33.56
C ASP A 10 10.73 -11.29 32.78
N ILE A 11 9.50 -11.76 33.03
CA ILE A 11 8.28 -11.19 32.45
C ILE A 11 7.96 -9.85 33.11
N ARG A 12 8.14 -9.71 34.43
CA ARG A 12 7.86 -8.46 35.15
C ARG A 12 8.67 -7.29 34.61
N GLY A 13 9.98 -7.47 34.44
CA GLY A 13 10.86 -6.41 33.95
C GLY A 13 10.50 -5.95 32.54
N HIS A 14 10.14 -6.88 31.65
CA HIS A 14 9.80 -6.58 30.26
C HIS A 14 8.38 -6.00 30.10
N VAL A 15 7.40 -6.51 30.86
CA VAL A 15 6.00 -6.08 30.77
C VAL A 15 5.75 -4.75 31.50
N ALA A 16 6.46 -4.47 32.61
CA ALA A 16 6.27 -3.25 33.41
C ALA A 16 6.49 -1.95 32.62
N LYS A 17 7.33 -1.97 31.59
CA LYS A 17 7.54 -0.83 30.69
C LYS A 17 6.31 -0.53 29.82
N TYR A 18 5.50 -1.54 29.51
CA TYR A 18 4.37 -1.45 28.59
C TYR A 18 3.01 -1.50 29.30
N VAL A 19 3.00 -1.93 30.57
CA VAL A 19 1.81 -2.15 31.37
C VAL A 19 2.04 -1.50 32.75
N PRO A 20 1.92 -0.16 32.84
CA PRO A 20 2.22 0.58 34.06
C PRO A 20 1.15 0.35 35.15
N ASP A 21 -0.06 -0.08 34.75
CA ASP A 21 -1.20 -0.25 35.64
C ASP A 21 -1.21 -1.65 36.29
N ARG A 22 -1.54 -1.71 37.59
CA ARG A 22 -1.60 -2.97 38.37
C ARG A 22 -2.63 -3.97 37.85
N ALA A 23 -3.76 -3.48 37.31
CA ALA A 23 -4.88 -4.32 36.86
C ALA A 23 -4.51 -5.25 35.67
N PRO A 24 -3.92 -4.75 34.57
CA PRO A 24 -3.47 -5.63 33.48
C PRO A 24 -2.35 -6.61 33.88
N PHE A 25 -1.54 -6.28 34.88
CA PHE A 25 -0.60 -7.23 35.49
C PHE A 25 -1.28 -8.40 36.20
N LEU A 26 -2.37 -8.14 36.92
CA LEU A 26 -3.18 -9.17 37.57
C LEU A 26 -3.92 -10.03 36.54
N ALA A 27 -4.39 -9.43 35.44
CA ALA A 27 -4.99 -10.17 34.33
C ALA A 27 -3.97 -11.14 33.69
N LEU A 28 -2.73 -10.70 33.47
CA LEU A 28 -1.66 -11.55 32.94
C LEU A 28 -1.26 -12.68 33.90
N ARG A 29 -1.32 -12.43 35.23
CA ARG A 29 -1.05 -13.45 36.25
C ARG A 29 -2.11 -14.54 36.29
N ALA A 30 -3.36 -14.18 36.00
CA ALA A 30 -4.46 -15.13 35.90
C ALA A 30 -4.50 -15.90 34.56
N ALA A 31 -3.68 -15.49 33.59
CA ALA A 31 -3.62 -16.11 32.27
C ALA A 31 -2.78 -17.41 32.27
N SER A 32 -3.16 -18.36 31.42
CA SER A 32 -2.45 -19.60 31.17
C SER A 32 -1.01 -19.35 30.70
N LYS A 33 -0.14 -20.37 30.78
CA LYS A 33 1.24 -20.28 30.25
C LYS A 33 1.24 -19.87 28.78
N PHE A 34 0.39 -20.49 27.97
CA PHE A 34 0.26 -20.18 26.54
C PHE A 34 -0.07 -18.70 26.27
N GLU A 35 -0.97 -18.11 27.06
CA GLU A 35 -1.34 -16.69 26.93
C GLU A 35 -0.22 -15.75 27.36
N ARG A 36 0.50 -16.10 28.44
CA ARG A 36 1.67 -15.34 28.88
C ARG A 36 2.77 -15.38 27.81
N ASP A 37 3.01 -16.55 27.22
CA ASP A 37 3.96 -16.71 26.12
C ASP A 37 3.53 -15.89 24.89
N ALA A 38 2.23 -15.81 24.60
CA ALA A 38 1.71 -14.97 23.51
C ALA A 38 1.96 -13.48 23.76
N VAL A 39 1.67 -13.00 24.97
CA VAL A 39 1.94 -11.61 25.39
C VAL A 39 3.43 -11.30 25.32
N GLN A 40 4.29 -12.20 25.79
CA GLN A 40 5.74 -12.05 25.69
C GLN A 40 6.21 -12.00 24.24
N ARG A 41 5.72 -12.90 23.37
CA ARG A 41 6.03 -12.87 21.92
C ARG A 41 5.61 -11.55 21.29
N THR A 42 4.44 -11.02 21.64
CA THR A 42 3.97 -9.71 21.15
C THR A 42 4.90 -8.58 21.59
N ILE A 43 5.31 -8.54 22.86
CA ILE A 43 6.25 -7.52 23.37
C ILE A 43 7.60 -7.65 22.69
N ALA A 44 8.14 -8.87 22.59
CA ALA A 44 9.44 -9.15 21.98
C ALA A 44 9.49 -8.75 20.49
N ARG A 45 8.39 -8.97 19.76
CA ARG A 45 8.26 -8.58 18.35
C ARG A 45 8.08 -7.07 18.15
N ARG A 46 7.70 -6.32 19.18
CA ARG A 46 7.30 -4.90 19.06
C ARG A 46 7.79 -4.04 20.22
N PRO A 47 9.11 -3.86 20.38
CA PRO A 47 9.66 -2.97 21.41
C PRO A 47 9.31 -1.50 21.10
N GLY A 48 8.12 -1.06 21.52
CA GLY A 48 7.60 0.31 21.31
C GLY A 48 6.23 0.42 20.63
N ALA A 49 5.70 -0.65 20.02
CA ALA A 49 4.52 -0.60 19.15
C ALA A 49 3.28 -1.33 19.72
N VAL A 50 2.91 -1.02 20.97
CA VAL A 50 1.67 -1.52 21.61
C VAL A 50 0.42 -0.74 21.14
N ARG A 51 0.59 0.25 20.26
CA ARG A 51 -0.51 1.09 19.76
C ARG A 51 -1.26 0.49 18.57
N ARG A 52 -0.67 -0.49 17.88
CA ARG A 52 -1.24 -1.13 16.69
C ARG A 52 -1.32 -2.63 16.90
N PHE A 53 -2.47 -3.24 16.67
CA PHE A 53 -2.70 -4.68 16.76
C PHE A 53 -3.28 -5.23 15.46
N GLY A 54 -2.84 -6.43 15.10
CA GLY A 54 -3.26 -7.15 13.90
C GLY A 54 -3.50 -8.61 14.23
N PHE A 55 -4.73 -9.10 13.98
CA PHE A 55 -5.12 -10.50 14.09
C PHE A 55 -5.44 -11.02 12.69
N TYR A 56 -4.43 -11.64 12.07
CA TYR A 56 -4.48 -12.09 10.68
C TYR A 56 -4.64 -13.61 10.58
N PRO A 57 -5.06 -14.14 9.43
CA PRO A 57 -5.02 -15.58 9.19
C PRO A 57 -3.56 -16.09 9.12
N ARG A 58 -3.35 -17.39 9.32
CA ARG A 58 -2.00 -18.00 9.43
C ARG A 58 -1.08 -17.76 8.24
N TRP A 59 -1.64 -17.50 7.07
CA TRP A 59 -0.92 -17.32 5.82
C TRP A 59 -0.55 -15.86 5.51
N ALA A 60 -1.02 -14.91 6.32
CA ALA A 60 -0.87 -13.47 6.06
C ALA A 60 0.29 -12.83 6.83
N ASP A 61 1.31 -13.59 7.23
CA ASP A 61 2.53 -13.04 7.85
C ASP A 61 3.32 -12.21 6.80
N GLY A 62 2.93 -10.95 6.64
CA GLY A 62 3.69 -9.93 5.88
C GLY A 62 3.19 -9.63 4.46
N GLU A 63 2.05 -10.17 4.03
CA GLU A 63 1.49 -9.85 2.70
C GLU A 63 0.32 -8.87 2.78
N THR A 64 0.41 -7.81 1.96
CA THR A 64 -0.71 -6.93 1.64
C THR A 64 -1.78 -7.78 0.99
N LEU A 65 -2.91 -7.99 1.67
CA LEU A 65 -4.01 -8.81 1.18
C LEU A 65 -4.56 -8.16 -0.10
N ALA A 66 -4.30 -8.78 -1.25
CA ALA A 66 -5.02 -8.45 -2.47
C ALA A 66 -6.50 -8.77 -2.26
N TRP A 67 -7.37 -7.84 -2.66
CA TRP A 67 -8.81 -7.97 -2.50
C TRP A 67 -9.35 -8.93 -3.57
N GLU A 68 -9.95 -10.04 -3.14
CA GLU A 68 -10.80 -10.87 -4.01
C GLU A 68 -12.28 -10.76 -3.55
N PRO A 69 -13.23 -10.45 -4.46
CA PRO A 69 -14.64 -10.23 -4.12
C PRO A 69 -15.35 -11.43 -3.47
N ASP A 70 -14.80 -12.64 -3.61
CA ASP A 70 -15.37 -13.90 -3.13
C ASP A 70 -14.71 -14.43 -1.85
N GLU A 71 -13.87 -13.61 -1.20
CA GLU A 71 -13.18 -14.03 0.03
C GLU A 71 -14.15 -14.25 1.19
N GLN A 72 -14.30 -15.52 1.55
CA GLN A 72 -15.01 -15.94 2.76
C GLN A 72 -14.32 -15.37 4.01
N PRO A 73 -15.08 -15.13 5.10
CA PRO A 73 -14.46 -14.79 6.38
C PRO A 73 -13.39 -15.83 6.76
N THR A 74 -12.25 -15.36 7.26
CA THR A 74 -11.12 -16.23 7.59
C THR A 74 -10.92 -16.29 9.09
N GLU A 75 -10.49 -17.45 9.58
CA GLU A 75 -10.21 -17.61 11.00
C GLU A 75 -8.89 -16.93 11.37
N CYS A 76 -8.86 -16.32 12.56
CA CYS A 76 -7.64 -15.76 13.12
C CYS A 76 -6.60 -16.85 13.38
N ALA A 77 -5.32 -16.54 13.16
CA ALA A 77 -4.23 -17.37 13.67
C ALA A 77 -4.18 -17.37 15.21
N ALA A 78 -4.55 -16.23 15.82
CA ALA A 78 -4.67 -16.08 17.27
C ALA A 78 -5.97 -16.72 17.78
N SER A 79 -5.89 -17.47 18.88
CA SER A 79 -7.09 -18.00 19.54
C SER A 79 -7.93 -16.89 20.17
N SER A 80 -9.24 -17.10 20.31
CA SER A 80 -10.15 -16.17 21.00
C SER A 80 -9.68 -15.79 22.39
N LEU A 81 -9.12 -16.75 23.13
CA LEU A 81 -8.55 -16.52 24.46
C LEU A 81 -7.32 -15.58 24.38
N THR A 82 -6.45 -15.77 23.39
CA THR A 82 -5.29 -14.90 23.15
C THR A 82 -5.74 -13.48 22.82
N ILE A 83 -6.72 -13.32 21.93
CA ILE A 83 -7.29 -12.02 21.57
C ILE A 83 -7.83 -11.33 22.83
N ALA A 84 -8.68 -12.02 23.61
CA ALA A 84 -9.27 -11.45 24.82
C ALA A 84 -8.21 -11.03 25.84
N THR A 85 -7.17 -11.84 26.06
CA THR A 85 -6.09 -11.54 27.00
C THR A 85 -5.23 -10.36 26.54
N LEU A 86 -4.90 -10.27 25.25
CA LEU A 86 -4.23 -9.10 24.70
C LEU A 86 -5.07 -7.82 24.88
N GLY A 87 -6.40 -7.93 24.73
CA GLY A 87 -7.33 -6.83 24.99
C GLY A 87 -7.26 -6.35 26.45
N LYS A 88 -7.27 -7.27 27.43
CA LYS A 88 -7.14 -6.91 28.86
C LYS A 88 -5.83 -6.22 29.18
N VAL A 89 -4.74 -6.68 28.57
CA VAL A 89 -3.39 -6.22 28.91
C VAL A 89 -3.07 -4.90 28.21
N PHE A 90 -3.43 -4.76 26.93
CA PHE A 90 -2.97 -3.67 26.08
C PHE A 90 -4.07 -2.74 25.58
N GLY A 91 -5.35 -3.13 25.66
CA GLY A 91 -6.48 -2.47 25.00
C GLY A 91 -6.47 -0.94 25.14
N LYS A 92 -6.28 -0.42 26.37
CA LYS A 92 -6.27 1.03 26.68
C LYS A 92 -5.26 1.85 25.87
N GLY A 93 -4.17 1.24 25.40
CA GLY A 93 -3.13 1.92 24.60
C GLY A 93 -3.30 1.77 23.09
N VAL A 94 -4.24 0.96 22.62
CA VAL A 94 -4.42 0.62 21.21
C VAL A 94 -5.20 1.72 20.49
N ILE A 95 -4.64 2.21 19.39
CA ILE A 95 -5.28 3.16 18.48
C ILE A 95 -5.62 2.55 17.12
N HIS A 96 -5.04 1.39 16.78
CA HIS A 96 -5.29 0.72 15.50
C HIS A 96 -5.50 -0.77 15.75
N LEU A 97 -6.60 -1.31 15.23
CA LEU A 97 -6.91 -2.72 15.27
C LEU A 97 -7.32 -3.19 13.87
N SER A 98 -6.57 -4.14 13.34
CA SER A 98 -6.96 -4.92 12.16
C SER A 98 -7.24 -6.35 12.59
N ALA A 99 -8.38 -6.91 12.20
CA ALA A 99 -8.76 -8.25 12.61
C ALA A 99 -9.55 -9.01 11.54
N CYS A 100 -9.30 -10.32 11.44
CA CYS A 100 -10.22 -11.29 10.85
C CYS A 100 -10.93 -12.11 11.94
N GLY A 101 -11.73 -13.10 11.58
CA GLY A 101 -12.35 -14.01 12.53
C GLY A 101 -13.68 -14.52 12.02
N ARG A 102 -13.79 -15.82 11.75
CA ARG A 102 -15.01 -16.43 11.21
C ARG A 102 -15.90 -16.96 12.31
N ALA A 103 -15.31 -17.60 13.32
CA ALA A 103 -16.04 -18.25 14.40
C ALA A 103 -16.61 -17.25 15.42
N ALA A 104 -17.79 -17.53 15.95
CA ALA A 104 -18.46 -16.69 16.95
C ALA A 104 -17.60 -16.38 18.20
N PRO A 105 -16.81 -17.32 18.75
CA PRO A 105 -15.90 -17.02 19.86
C PRO A 105 -14.80 -16.01 19.50
N ALA A 106 -14.31 -16.02 18.26
CA ALA A 106 -13.33 -15.04 17.79
C ALA A 106 -13.95 -13.64 17.70
N VAL A 107 -15.15 -13.55 17.11
CA VAL A 107 -15.91 -12.29 17.04
C VAL A 107 -16.20 -11.73 18.45
N ALA A 108 -16.65 -12.57 19.38
CA ALA A 108 -16.89 -12.17 20.76
C ALA A 108 -15.60 -11.68 21.47
N ALA A 109 -14.45 -12.32 21.20
CA ALA A 109 -13.17 -11.87 21.72
C ALA A 109 -12.72 -10.52 21.13
N LEU A 110 -13.03 -10.26 19.85
CA LEU A 110 -12.80 -8.96 19.22
C LEU A 110 -13.69 -7.87 19.83
N GLU A 111 -14.98 -8.14 20.04
CA GLU A 111 -15.89 -7.23 20.75
C GLU A 111 -15.37 -6.89 22.14
N PHE A 112 -14.91 -7.92 22.87
CA PHE A 112 -14.28 -7.71 24.18
C PHE A 112 -13.03 -6.83 24.06
N PHE A 113 -12.14 -7.11 23.11
CA PHE A 113 -10.92 -6.33 22.89
C PHE A 113 -11.23 -4.86 22.62
N VAL A 114 -12.17 -4.58 21.71
CA VAL A 114 -12.58 -3.22 21.34
C VAL A 114 -13.10 -2.47 22.55
N LYS A 115 -13.91 -3.10 23.41
CA LYS A 115 -14.38 -2.49 24.67
C LYS A 115 -13.23 -2.14 25.62
N GLN A 116 -12.16 -2.95 25.66
CA GLN A 116 -10.98 -2.64 26.47
C GLN A 116 -10.17 -1.43 25.97
N THR A 117 -10.42 -0.96 24.73
CA THR A 117 -9.80 0.29 24.24
C THR A 117 -10.37 1.54 24.91
N ASN A 118 -11.50 1.43 25.62
CA ASN A 118 -12.19 2.54 26.27
C ASN A 118 -12.40 3.74 25.31
N GLY A 119 -12.74 3.45 24.05
CA GLY A 119 -12.96 4.46 23.02
C GLY A 119 -11.69 5.13 22.47
N GLY A 120 -10.50 4.60 22.78
CA GLY A 120 -9.22 5.12 22.28
C GLY A 120 -8.89 4.74 20.83
N LEU A 121 -9.66 3.84 20.22
CA LEU A 121 -9.41 3.35 18.87
C LEU A 121 -9.65 4.42 17.81
N GLU A 122 -8.68 4.63 16.93
CA GLU A 122 -8.74 5.56 15.79
C GLU A 122 -8.88 4.84 14.44
N THR A 123 -8.40 3.59 14.32
CA THR A 123 -8.57 2.76 13.11
C THR A 123 -9.10 1.37 13.47
N LEU A 124 -10.14 0.93 12.76
CA LEU A 124 -10.74 -0.40 12.89
C LEU A 124 -10.89 -1.04 11.50
N GLU A 125 -10.19 -2.14 11.26
CA GLU A 125 -10.26 -2.89 10.00
C GLU A 125 -10.76 -4.31 10.24
N LEU A 126 -11.86 -4.67 9.55
CA LEU A 126 -12.60 -5.92 9.77
C LEU A 126 -12.78 -6.73 8.47
N TYR A 127 -11.96 -6.51 7.44
CA TYR A 127 -12.13 -7.03 6.08
C TYR A 127 -12.57 -8.51 5.99
N ARG A 128 -12.06 -9.39 6.87
CA ARG A 128 -12.38 -10.82 6.87
C ARG A 128 -12.98 -11.34 8.17
N ALA A 129 -13.57 -10.47 8.97
CA ALA A 129 -14.25 -10.82 10.22
C ALA A 129 -15.76 -11.00 10.00
N ASN A 130 -16.34 -12.09 10.49
CA ASN A 130 -17.77 -12.40 10.41
C ASN A 130 -18.59 -11.59 11.43
N VAL A 131 -18.63 -10.27 11.23
CA VAL A 131 -19.33 -9.32 12.10
C VAL A 131 -20.62 -8.89 11.44
N ALA A 132 -21.76 -9.22 12.07
CA ALA A 132 -23.07 -8.80 11.62
C ALA A 132 -23.26 -7.26 11.75
N PRO A 133 -24.15 -6.63 10.96
CA PRO A 133 -24.32 -5.17 10.97
C PRO A 133 -24.63 -4.55 12.34
N ASP A 134 -25.50 -5.18 13.14
CA ASP A 134 -25.82 -4.69 14.48
C ASP A 134 -24.61 -4.72 15.42
N ARG A 135 -23.80 -5.79 15.30
CA ARG A 135 -22.54 -5.92 16.06
C ARG A 135 -21.49 -4.93 15.60
N LEU A 136 -21.41 -4.65 14.29
CA LEU A 136 -20.54 -3.60 13.77
C LEU A 136 -20.90 -2.23 14.36
N LEU A 137 -22.19 -1.92 14.47
CA LEU A 137 -22.65 -0.68 15.10
C LEU A 137 -22.31 -0.63 16.60
N GLU A 138 -22.44 -1.75 17.33
CA GLU A 138 -22.00 -1.84 18.74
C GLU A 138 -20.50 -1.58 18.90
N LEU A 139 -19.67 -2.15 18.01
CA LEU A 139 -18.23 -1.89 17.97
C LEU A 139 -17.92 -0.41 17.70
N CYS A 140 -18.65 0.21 16.77
CA CYS A 140 -18.49 1.63 16.45
C CYS A 140 -18.89 2.53 17.63
N ARG A 141 -20.00 2.22 18.31
CA ARG A 141 -20.43 2.94 19.53
C ARG A 141 -19.40 2.85 20.67
N ALA A 142 -18.63 1.77 20.73
CA ALA A 142 -17.52 1.65 21.67
C ALA A 142 -16.26 2.46 21.28
N CYS A 143 -16.23 3.04 20.08
CA CYS A 143 -15.09 3.72 19.46
C CYS A 143 -15.44 5.13 18.94
N PRO A 144 -15.89 6.08 19.77
CA PRO A 144 -16.30 7.42 19.30
C PRO A 144 -15.15 8.24 18.68
N ARG A 145 -13.89 7.82 18.87
CA ARG A 145 -12.70 8.46 18.30
C ARG A 145 -12.27 7.91 16.94
N LEU A 146 -13.05 7.00 16.37
CA LEU A 146 -12.71 6.34 15.12
C LEU A 146 -12.60 7.36 13.97
N LYS A 147 -11.46 7.31 13.28
CA LYS A 147 -11.15 8.09 12.07
C LYS A 147 -11.22 7.21 10.82
N GLU A 148 -10.85 5.94 10.94
CA GLU A 148 -10.81 5.02 9.81
C GLU A 148 -11.59 3.73 10.15
N LEU A 149 -12.54 3.38 9.28
CA LEU A 149 -13.33 2.16 9.40
C LEU A 149 -13.28 1.37 8.09
N ARG A 150 -12.90 0.11 8.16
CA ARG A 150 -13.02 -0.82 7.04
C ARG A 150 -13.91 -1.97 7.46
N THR A 151 -15.06 -2.10 6.80
CA THR A 151 -16.10 -3.03 7.21
C THR A 151 -15.83 -4.46 6.72
N PRO A 152 -16.52 -5.47 7.28
CA PRO A 152 -16.48 -6.84 6.78
C PRO A 152 -16.89 -6.99 5.31
N VAL A 153 -16.10 -7.67 4.49
CA VAL A 153 -16.35 -7.78 3.03
C VAL A 153 -17.62 -8.54 2.68
N HIS A 154 -17.98 -9.52 3.50
CA HIS A 154 -19.07 -10.45 3.22
C HIS A 154 -20.39 -10.08 3.90
N ALA A 155 -20.40 -9.06 4.78
CA ALA A 155 -21.61 -8.65 5.47
C ALA A 155 -22.34 -7.58 4.66
N LEU A 156 -23.62 -7.81 4.37
CA LEU A 156 -24.50 -6.76 3.86
C LEU A 156 -24.84 -5.79 5.01
N ILE A 157 -24.28 -4.58 4.99
CA ILE A 157 -24.48 -3.47 5.91
C ILE A 157 -25.54 -2.49 5.39
N PRO A 158 -26.78 -2.52 5.92
CA PRO A 158 -27.84 -1.61 5.50
C PRO A 158 -27.44 -0.13 5.65
N TYR A 159 -27.93 0.75 4.78
CA TYR A 159 -27.62 2.19 4.87
C TYR A 159 -28.02 2.81 6.20
N SER A 160 -29.12 2.37 6.81
CA SER A 160 -29.52 2.81 8.14
C SER A 160 -28.46 2.52 9.21
N VAL A 161 -27.72 1.42 9.07
CA VAL A 161 -26.58 1.09 9.95
C VAL A 161 -25.40 2.02 9.66
N VAL A 162 -25.11 2.31 8.38
CA VAL A 162 -24.05 3.26 8.01
C VAL A 162 -24.34 4.67 8.56
N GLU A 163 -25.58 5.13 8.48
CA GLU A 163 -26.03 6.39 9.08
C GLU A 163 -25.88 6.40 10.61
N ALA A 164 -26.25 5.30 11.27
CA ALA A 164 -26.06 5.15 12.71
C ALA A 164 -24.57 5.12 13.11
N ILE A 165 -23.71 4.56 12.26
CA ILE A 165 -22.24 4.61 12.44
C ILE A 165 -21.74 6.05 12.32
N ALA A 166 -22.23 6.83 11.34
CA ALA A 166 -21.90 8.25 11.21
C ALA A 166 -22.24 9.04 12.49
N GLN A 167 -23.37 8.74 13.14
CA GLN A 167 -23.75 9.37 14.40
C GLN A 167 -22.87 8.91 15.58
N ALA A 168 -22.50 7.63 15.63
CA ALA A 168 -21.65 7.08 16.68
C ALA A 168 -20.18 7.53 16.57
N CYS A 169 -19.70 7.73 15.35
CA CYS A 169 -18.31 8.02 15.02
C CYS A 169 -18.19 9.26 14.12
N PRO A 170 -18.46 10.48 14.64
CA PRO A 170 -18.49 11.70 13.84
C PRO A 170 -17.10 12.17 13.36
N LEU A 171 -16.03 11.50 13.81
CA LEU A 171 -14.64 11.82 13.46
C LEU A 171 -14.11 11.01 12.27
N ILE A 172 -14.93 10.19 11.64
CA ILE A 172 -14.52 9.36 10.49
C ILE A 172 -14.08 10.23 9.32
N GLU A 173 -12.84 10.00 8.90
CA GLU A 173 -12.15 10.61 7.77
C GLU A 173 -12.00 9.63 6.59
N GLY A 174 -12.12 8.33 6.83
CA GLY A 174 -12.10 7.29 5.82
C GLY A 174 -12.98 6.10 6.20
N ILE A 175 -13.89 5.71 5.31
CA ILE A 175 -14.75 4.54 5.50
C ILE A 175 -14.83 3.74 4.22
N SER A 176 -14.64 2.43 4.34
CA SER A 176 -14.80 1.46 3.26
C SER A 176 -15.95 0.54 3.63
N VAL A 177 -17.11 0.74 3.00
CA VAL A 177 -18.26 -0.14 3.11
C VAL A 177 -18.31 -1.04 1.88
N THR A 178 -18.30 -2.34 2.11
CA THR A 178 -18.24 -3.41 1.10
C THR A 178 -19.58 -3.72 0.46
N ASN A 179 -20.61 -2.96 0.83
CA ASN A 179 -21.99 -3.11 0.38
C ASN A 179 -22.32 -2.56 -0.98
N ASN A 180 -21.38 -1.91 -1.64
CA ASN A 180 -21.72 -1.19 -2.82
C ASN A 180 -22.14 -2.24 -3.89
N GLY A 181 -23.45 -2.30 -4.16
CA GLY A 181 -24.00 -2.94 -5.34
C GLY A 181 -24.50 -4.38 -5.31
N ARG A 182 -24.68 -5.06 -4.18
CA ARG A 182 -25.43 -6.35 -4.23
C ARG A 182 -26.94 -6.16 -4.41
N ASP A 183 -27.54 -5.21 -3.70
CA ASP A 183 -29.00 -4.96 -3.77
C ASP A 183 -29.36 -3.58 -4.35
N GLU A 184 -28.51 -2.57 -4.13
CA GLU A 184 -28.62 -1.26 -4.78
C GLU A 184 -27.24 -0.86 -5.36
N PRO A 185 -27.07 -0.81 -6.69
CA PRO A 185 -25.80 -0.51 -7.35
C PRO A 185 -25.49 0.98 -7.30
N LEU A 186 -25.56 1.61 -6.13
CA LEU A 186 -25.26 3.03 -5.96
C LEU A 186 -23.90 3.23 -5.31
N SER A 187 -23.22 4.30 -5.70
CA SER A 187 -21.96 4.68 -5.07
C SER A 187 -22.15 5.31 -3.69
N PRO A 188 -21.09 5.37 -2.86
CA PRO A 188 -21.09 6.16 -1.63
C PRO A 188 -21.52 7.63 -1.85
N ALA A 189 -21.05 8.24 -2.94
CA ALA A 189 -21.37 9.62 -3.30
C ALA A 189 -22.87 9.86 -3.55
N GLU A 190 -23.59 8.84 -4.00
CA GLU A 190 -25.03 8.88 -4.26
C GLU A 190 -25.89 8.52 -3.06
N THR A 191 -25.28 8.06 -1.96
CA THR A 191 -26.00 7.45 -0.84
C THR A 191 -25.54 8.03 0.50
N TRP A 192 -24.65 7.34 1.21
CA TRP A 192 -24.39 7.55 2.62
C TRP A 192 -23.25 8.54 2.90
N ALA A 193 -22.43 8.91 1.91
CA ALA A 193 -21.23 9.73 2.15
C ALA A 193 -21.55 11.11 2.75
N ARG A 194 -22.73 11.68 2.46
CA ARG A 194 -23.21 12.94 3.05
C ARG A 194 -23.29 12.94 4.58
N HIS A 195 -23.39 11.77 5.21
CA HIS A 195 -23.47 11.63 6.66
C HIS A 195 -22.09 11.71 7.34
N PHE A 196 -21.00 11.72 6.57
CA PHE A 196 -19.62 11.80 7.06
C PHE A 196 -18.95 13.09 6.56
N PRO A 197 -19.16 14.23 7.21
CA PRO A 197 -18.65 15.52 6.73
C PRO A 197 -17.12 15.60 6.76
N ARG A 198 -16.41 14.71 7.45
CA ARG A 198 -14.94 14.73 7.59
C ARG A 198 -14.20 13.81 6.63
N LEU A 199 -14.89 13.14 5.70
CA LEU A 199 -14.24 12.28 4.72
C LEU A 199 -13.14 13.03 3.98
N LYS A 200 -11.98 12.38 3.81
CA LYS A 200 -10.86 12.91 3.00
C LYS A 200 -11.11 12.71 1.51
N ALA A 201 -11.80 11.63 1.16
CA ALA A 201 -12.10 11.27 -0.22
C ALA A 201 -13.60 10.98 -0.38
N LEU A 202 -14.18 11.49 -1.46
CA LEU A 202 -15.50 11.10 -1.94
C LEU A 202 -15.33 9.99 -2.98
N SER A 203 -15.78 8.79 -2.67
CA SER A 203 -15.66 7.63 -3.56
C SER A 203 -16.93 7.42 -4.37
N PHE A 204 -16.76 7.23 -5.67
CA PHE A 204 -17.79 6.81 -6.62
C PHE A 204 -17.76 5.30 -6.86
N ARG A 205 -16.76 4.59 -6.34
CA ARG A 205 -16.60 3.16 -6.53
C ARG A 205 -17.78 2.42 -5.91
N ASN A 206 -18.49 1.64 -6.73
CA ASN A 206 -19.59 0.83 -6.25
C ASN A 206 -19.31 -0.69 -6.29
N GLY A 207 -18.06 -1.12 -6.49
CA GLY A 207 -17.70 -2.54 -6.56
C GLY A 207 -17.94 -3.21 -7.93
N TRP A 208 -18.76 -2.60 -8.80
CA TRP A 208 -18.94 -3.05 -10.19
C TRP A 208 -17.95 -2.34 -11.11
N LEU A 209 -17.51 -3.06 -12.15
CA LEU A 209 -16.66 -2.50 -13.20
C LEU A 209 -17.49 -1.57 -14.09
N GLU A 210 -16.89 -0.44 -14.47
CA GLU A 210 -17.49 0.59 -15.34
C GLU A 210 -18.82 1.18 -14.83
N TYR A 211 -19.04 1.15 -13.53
CA TYR A 211 -20.25 1.71 -12.95
C TYR A 211 -20.44 3.17 -13.29
N ARG A 212 -21.61 3.53 -13.83
CA ARG A 212 -21.99 4.91 -14.13
C ARG A 212 -22.86 5.48 -13.00
N PRO A 213 -22.39 6.51 -12.26
CA PRO A 213 -23.23 7.23 -11.30
C PRO A 213 -24.42 7.88 -12.01
N THR A 214 -25.59 7.82 -11.39
CA THR A 214 -26.87 8.26 -12.01
C THR A 214 -27.65 9.25 -11.16
N ARG A 215 -27.48 9.28 -9.84
CA ARG A 215 -28.24 10.15 -8.94
C ARG A 215 -27.56 11.52 -8.75
N LEU A 216 -27.58 12.34 -9.81
CA LEU A 216 -26.93 13.65 -9.84
C LEU A 216 -27.35 14.57 -8.67
N ASP A 217 -28.64 14.60 -8.31
CA ASP A 217 -29.13 15.39 -7.18
C ASP A 217 -28.53 14.94 -5.83
N ALA A 218 -28.36 13.62 -5.66
CA ALA A 218 -27.76 13.06 -4.44
C ALA A 218 -26.26 13.35 -4.39
N ILE A 219 -25.57 13.25 -5.53
CA ILE A 219 -24.16 13.61 -5.68
C ILE A 219 -23.96 15.09 -5.32
N HIS A 220 -24.81 15.98 -5.87
CA HIS A 220 -24.80 17.40 -5.56
C HIS A 220 -25.02 17.65 -4.06
N ALA A 221 -26.06 17.04 -3.47
CA ALA A 221 -26.33 17.16 -2.04
C ALA A 221 -25.16 16.71 -1.17
N THR A 222 -24.49 15.62 -1.53
CA THR A 222 -23.27 15.15 -0.85
C THR A 222 -22.12 16.16 -1.00
N ALA A 223 -21.94 16.72 -2.19
CA ALA A 223 -20.90 17.70 -2.50
C ALA A 223 -21.07 19.03 -1.74
N LEU A 224 -22.30 19.37 -1.32
CA LEU A 224 -22.59 20.53 -0.49
C LEU A 224 -22.10 20.39 0.96
N VAL A 225 -22.02 19.16 1.49
CA VAL A 225 -21.76 18.92 2.93
C VAL A 225 -20.43 18.25 3.25
N THR A 226 -19.80 17.58 2.28
CA THR A 226 -18.52 16.88 2.50
C THR A 226 -17.31 17.82 2.55
N ASN A 227 -16.35 17.57 3.44
CA ASN A 227 -15.05 18.26 3.47
C ASN A 227 -13.96 17.52 2.69
N ALA A 228 -14.32 16.53 1.87
CA ALA A 228 -13.36 15.81 1.06
C ALA A 228 -12.59 16.75 0.12
N THR A 229 -11.33 16.40 -0.14
CA THR A 229 -10.45 17.09 -1.09
C THR A 229 -9.98 16.17 -2.21
N MET A 230 -10.47 14.94 -2.22
CA MET A 230 -10.16 13.92 -3.21
C MET A 230 -11.44 13.31 -3.77
N MET A 231 -11.44 13.03 -5.07
CA MET A 231 -12.48 12.29 -5.78
C MET A 231 -11.88 10.98 -6.27
N ASP A 232 -12.38 9.88 -5.71
CA ASP A 232 -12.04 8.52 -6.08
C ASP A 232 -13.08 8.00 -7.09
N VAL A 233 -12.61 7.63 -8.27
CA VAL A 233 -13.42 7.25 -9.43
C VAL A 233 -13.06 5.86 -9.95
N ASP A 234 -12.35 5.08 -9.14
CA ASP A 234 -11.88 3.74 -9.48
C ASP A 234 -13.03 2.81 -9.88
N GLY A 235 -12.90 2.14 -11.03
CA GLY A 235 -13.91 1.22 -11.52
C GLY A 235 -15.17 1.91 -12.04
N CYS A 236 -15.17 3.24 -12.24
CA CYS A 236 -16.36 3.99 -12.64
C CYS A 236 -16.27 4.55 -14.05
N HIS A 237 -17.43 4.81 -14.64
CA HIS A 237 -17.62 5.66 -15.81
C HIS A 237 -18.14 7.03 -15.37
N ILE A 238 -17.25 8.03 -15.33
CA ILE A 238 -17.60 9.42 -14.99
C ILE A 238 -17.88 10.21 -16.26
N THR A 239 -19.12 10.69 -16.37
CA THR A 239 -19.60 11.51 -17.48
C THR A 239 -19.53 12.99 -17.18
N LEU A 240 -19.78 13.83 -18.20
CA LEU A 240 -19.83 15.28 -18.03
C LEU A 240 -20.83 15.70 -16.94
N ASP A 241 -22.05 15.17 -16.94
CA ASP A 241 -23.12 15.55 -16.01
C ASP A 241 -22.72 15.34 -14.53
N VAL A 242 -21.93 14.29 -14.24
CA VAL A 242 -21.43 14.03 -12.89
C VAL A 242 -20.47 15.13 -12.46
N ILE A 243 -19.60 15.60 -13.35
CA ILE A 243 -18.68 16.70 -13.06
C ILE A 243 -19.45 18.02 -12.92
N GLU A 244 -20.39 18.30 -13.81
CA GLU A 244 -21.22 19.50 -13.75
C GLU A 244 -22.01 19.59 -12.44
N ALA A 245 -22.52 18.48 -11.91
CA ALA A 245 -23.18 18.43 -10.61
C ALA A 245 -22.26 18.82 -9.43
N LEU A 246 -20.93 18.72 -9.60
CA LEU A 246 -19.93 19.07 -8.59
C LEU A 246 -19.37 20.48 -8.76
N VAL A 247 -19.40 21.05 -9.97
CA VAL A 247 -18.90 22.40 -10.24
C VAL A 247 -19.72 23.43 -9.47
N GLY A 248 -19.03 24.39 -8.83
CA GLY A 248 -19.66 25.42 -8.01
C GLY A 248 -20.15 24.93 -6.63
N THR A 249 -19.90 23.68 -6.27
CA THR A 249 -20.13 23.17 -4.91
C THR A 249 -18.90 23.42 -4.02
N PRO A 250 -19.06 23.47 -2.68
CA PRO A 250 -17.94 23.57 -1.75
C PRO A 250 -16.92 22.43 -1.90
N PHE A 251 -17.36 21.21 -2.23
CA PHE A 251 -16.46 20.11 -2.56
C PHE A 251 -15.66 20.39 -3.84
N GLY A 252 -16.32 20.82 -4.92
CA GLY A 252 -15.65 21.17 -6.19
C GLY A 252 -14.59 22.27 -6.02
N ASP A 253 -14.87 23.28 -5.19
CA ASP A 253 -13.94 24.38 -4.89
C ASP A 253 -12.71 23.93 -4.10
N ARG A 254 -12.85 22.87 -3.30
CA ARG A 254 -11.78 22.27 -2.49
C ARG A 254 -11.09 21.09 -3.14
N LEU A 255 -11.61 20.57 -4.25
CA LEU A 255 -11.10 19.35 -4.85
C LEU A 255 -9.65 19.56 -5.33
N GLU A 256 -8.73 18.79 -4.77
CA GLU A 256 -7.31 18.86 -5.07
C GLU A 256 -6.83 17.69 -5.93
N ARG A 257 -7.50 16.53 -5.84
CA ARG A 257 -7.06 15.27 -6.45
C ARG A 257 -8.21 14.53 -7.12
N LEU A 258 -8.06 14.20 -8.40
CA LEU A 258 -9.02 13.41 -9.18
C LEU A 258 -8.36 12.13 -9.73
N GLY A 259 -8.93 10.96 -9.42
CA GLY A 259 -8.55 9.67 -10.03
C GLY A 259 -7.41 8.88 -9.36
N PHE A 260 -6.91 9.30 -8.19
CA PHE A 260 -5.73 8.68 -7.54
C PHE A 260 -6.03 7.41 -6.74
N SER A 261 -6.98 6.60 -7.18
CA SER A 261 -7.16 5.29 -6.58
C SER A 261 -5.94 4.40 -6.83
N GLN A 262 -5.72 3.50 -5.88
CA GLN A 262 -4.71 2.45 -6.00
C GLN A 262 -5.16 1.30 -6.93
N GLY A 263 -6.34 1.40 -7.54
CA GLY A 263 -6.93 0.33 -8.33
C GLY A 263 -6.42 0.27 -9.76
N THR A 264 -6.44 -0.96 -10.27
CA THR A 264 -6.28 -1.34 -11.68
C THR A 264 -7.64 -1.48 -12.36
N SER A 265 -8.73 -1.11 -11.69
CA SER A 265 -10.08 -1.36 -12.21
C SER A 265 -10.35 -0.52 -13.47
N PRO A 266 -10.97 -1.12 -14.51
CA PRO A 266 -11.51 -0.43 -15.66
C PRO A 266 -12.26 0.85 -15.27
N THR A 267 -11.63 1.98 -15.57
CA THR A 267 -12.12 3.32 -15.21
C THR A 267 -12.20 4.14 -16.48
N ARG A 268 -13.34 4.79 -16.71
CA ARG A 268 -13.60 5.62 -17.87
C ARG A 268 -13.93 7.04 -17.41
N LEU A 269 -13.07 7.99 -17.76
CA LEU A 269 -13.34 9.41 -17.59
C LEU A 269 -13.61 10.02 -18.96
N GLU A 270 -14.81 10.52 -19.24
CA GLU A 270 -15.07 11.11 -20.55
C GLU A 270 -14.18 12.34 -20.78
N TYR A 271 -13.77 12.55 -22.04
CA TYR A 271 -12.96 13.72 -22.42
C TYR A 271 -13.61 15.03 -21.94
N ALA A 272 -14.91 15.20 -22.20
CA ALA A 272 -15.66 16.38 -21.79
C ALA A 272 -15.70 16.53 -20.26
N ALA A 273 -15.84 15.43 -19.52
CA ALA A 273 -15.81 15.43 -18.06
C ALA A 273 -14.46 15.94 -17.52
N LEU A 274 -13.34 15.48 -18.06
CA LEU A 274 -11.99 15.93 -17.66
C LEU A 274 -11.76 17.41 -17.99
N ILE A 275 -12.15 17.87 -19.18
CA ILE A 275 -12.05 19.28 -19.55
C ILE A 275 -12.94 20.16 -18.66
N CYS A 276 -14.15 19.71 -18.35
CA CYS A 276 -15.04 20.39 -17.41
C CYS A 276 -14.41 20.47 -16.01
N ALA A 277 -13.86 19.37 -15.50
CA ALA A 277 -13.18 19.31 -14.20
C ALA A 277 -11.99 20.28 -14.14
N MET A 278 -11.17 20.33 -15.19
CA MET A 278 -10.04 21.26 -15.30
C MET A 278 -10.46 22.73 -15.35
N ARG A 279 -11.70 23.05 -15.75
CA ARG A 279 -12.24 24.41 -15.74
C ARG A 279 -12.94 24.73 -14.42
N GLY A 280 -13.71 23.78 -13.90
CA GLY A 280 -14.62 23.98 -12.78
C GLY A 280 -14.02 23.77 -11.39
N PHE A 281 -12.86 23.11 -11.27
CA PHE A 281 -12.21 22.83 -9.99
C PHE A 281 -10.95 23.69 -9.80
N PRO A 282 -11.05 24.85 -9.11
CA PRO A 282 -9.96 25.83 -9.05
C PRO A 282 -8.72 25.36 -8.28
N ARG A 283 -8.86 24.37 -7.39
CA ARG A 283 -7.76 23.82 -6.59
C ARG A 283 -7.23 22.48 -7.08
N LEU A 284 -7.73 21.98 -8.22
CA LEU A 284 -7.31 20.70 -8.76
C LEU A 284 -5.82 20.75 -9.15
N ARG A 285 -4.99 20.06 -8.39
CA ARG A 285 -3.53 20.03 -8.53
C ARG A 285 -2.99 18.66 -8.90
N ALA A 286 -3.77 17.61 -8.71
CA ALA A 286 -3.39 16.26 -9.04
C ALA A 286 -4.45 15.63 -9.94
N LEU A 287 -4.04 15.09 -11.08
CA LEU A 287 -4.90 14.32 -11.99
C LEU A 287 -4.28 12.96 -12.32
N ALA A 288 -5.07 11.91 -12.28
CA ALA A 288 -4.70 10.58 -12.78
C ALA A 288 -5.60 10.21 -13.96
N ILE A 289 -4.99 9.96 -15.11
CA ILE A 289 -5.63 9.52 -16.34
C ILE A 289 -5.71 7.98 -16.32
N PRO A 290 -6.91 7.39 -16.45
CA PRO A 290 -7.09 5.94 -16.37
C PRO A 290 -6.56 5.24 -17.63
N GLY A 291 -6.25 3.94 -17.52
CA GLY A 291 -5.51 3.24 -18.56
C GLY A 291 -6.26 2.72 -19.77
N TYR A 292 -7.58 2.55 -19.63
CA TYR A 292 -8.42 1.91 -20.66
C TYR A 292 -8.98 2.88 -21.70
N MET A 293 -8.53 4.13 -21.70
CA MET A 293 -9.07 5.20 -22.54
C MET A 293 -7.97 5.79 -23.41
N VAL A 294 -8.24 5.95 -24.70
CA VAL A 294 -7.35 6.62 -25.66
C VAL A 294 -7.80 8.06 -25.84
N TYR A 295 -7.07 9.02 -25.29
CA TYR A 295 -7.35 10.45 -25.41
C TYR A 295 -6.51 11.11 -26.52
N GLY A 296 -5.33 10.55 -26.79
CA GLY A 296 -4.41 11.03 -27.80
C GLY A 296 -3.82 12.43 -27.55
N ARG A 297 -2.92 12.86 -28.44
CA ARG A 297 -2.13 14.10 -28.27
C ARG A 297 -2.94 15.39 -28.09
N GLY A 298 -4.15 15.44 -28.68
CA GLY A 298 -5.01 16.64 -28.64
C GLY A 298 -5.46 16.95 -27.21
N PHE A 299 -5.80 15.91 -26.44
CA PHE A 299 -6.19 16.02 -25.05
C PHE A 299 -5.07 16.58 -24.17
N TYR A 300 -3.87 16.00 -24.22
CA TYR A 300 -2.75 16.45 -23.39
C TYR A 300 -2.33 17.90 -23.70
N ARG A 301 -2.47 18.33 -24.97
CA ARG A 301 -2.26 19.72 -25.36
C ARG A 301 -3.28 20.64 -24.70
N ASP A 302 -4.56 20.26 -24.71
CA ASP A 302 -5.63 21.05 -24.11
C ASP A 302 -5.51 21.06 -22.57
N LEU A 303 -5.11 19.94 -21.97
CA LEU A 303 -4.79 19.82 -20.55
C LEU A 303 -3.67 20.77 -20.13
N ALA A 304 -2.57 20.79 -20.89
CA ALA A 304 -1.45 21.70 -20.64
C ALA A 304 -1.88 23.16 -20.75
N ARG A 305 -2.64 23.50 -21.79
CA ARG A 305 -3.17 24.87 -21.98
C ARG A 305 -4.06 25.29 -20.81
N LEU A 306 -4.99 24.43 -20.38
CA LEU A 306 -5.89 24.74 -19.28
C LEU A 306 -5.15 24.86 -17.95
N SER A 307 -4.17 23.99 -17.70
CA SER A 307 -3.33 24.06 -16.51
C SER A 307 -2.53 25.36 -16.46
N ASN A 308 -1.91 25.76 -17.57
CA ASN A 308 -1.05 26.95 -17.64
C ASN A 308 -1.85 28.27 -17.69
N ALA A 309 -3.13 28.23 -18.08
CA ALA A 309 -4.00 29.40 -18.05
C ALA A 309 -4.46 29.78 -16.63
N ARG A 310 -4.22 28.94 -15.63
CA ARG A 310 -4.56 29.20 -14.23
C ARG A 310 -3.55 30.16 -13.59
N PRO A 311 -3.92 30.86 -12.51
CA PRO A 311 -2.98 31.67 -11.73
C PRO A 311 -1.70 30.89 -11.37
N ALA A 312 -0.57 31.59 -11.34
CA ALA A 312 0.70 30.99 -10.98
C ALA A 312 0.58 30.29 -9.61
N GLY A 313 0.94 28.99 -9.56
CA GLY A 313 0.83 28.19 -8.35
C GLY A 313 -0.40 27.29 -8.26
N THR A 314 -1.43 27.47 -9.09
CA THR A 314 -2.72 26.75 -8.98
C THR A 314 -3.01 25.78 -10.13
N GLY A 315 -2.08 25.68 -11.08
CA GLY A 315 -2.08 24.64 -12.13
C GLY A 315 -1.83 23.23 -11.57
N LEU A 316 -1.85 22.24 -12.47
CA LEU A 316 -1.49 20.87 -12.14
C LEU A 316 -0.03 20.78 -11.66
N ARG A 317 0.17 20.00 -10.60
CA ARG A 317 1.47 19.65 -10.00
C ARG A 317 1.76 18.17 -10.13
N ASN A 318 0.73 17.33 -10.10
CA ASN A 318 0.88 15.89 -10.17
C ASN A 318 0.05 15.35 -11.33
N LEU A 319 0.69 14.62 -12.23
CA LEU A 319 0.01 13.94 -13.32
C LEU A 319 0.42 12.47 -13.33
N ALA A 320 -0.58 11.58 -13.30
CA ALA A 320 -0.39 10.18 -13.59
C ALA A 320 -1.04 9.86 -14.94
N ILE A 321 -0.27 9.27 -15.85
CA ILE A 321 -0.72 8.80 -17.15
C ILE A 321 -0.68 7.27 -17.09
N ARG A 322 -1.86 6.65 -17.11
CA ARG A 322 -1.99 5.19 -17.17
C ARG A 322 -2.48 4.68 -18.53
N GLU A 323 -2.81 5.60 -19.45
CA GLU A 323 -3.30 5.31 -20.81
C GLU A 323 -2.33 4.41 -21.54
N LEU A 324 -2.74 3.16 -21.81
CA LEU A 324 -1.87 2.13 -22.39
C LEU A 324 -1.36 2.51 -23.78
N ASP A 325 -2.15 3.27 -24.54
CA ASP A 325 -1.81 3.73 -25.89
C ASP A 325 -1.18 5.13 -25.92
N ALA A 326 -0.75 5.67 -24.78
CA ALA A 326 -0.11 6.98 -24.73
C ALA A 326 1.23 6.94 -25.46
N THR A 327 1.46 7.87 -26.40
CA THR A 327 2.71 7.95 -27.15
C THR A 327 3.71 8.92 -26.52
N ASP A 328 4.95 8.92 -27.02
CA ASP A 328 5.96 9.93 -26.67
C ASP A 328 5.44 11.37 -26.89
N GLU A 329 4.62 11.60 -27.93
CA GLU A 329 4.00 12.91 -28.15
C GLU A 329 2.96 13.27 -27.09
N CYS A 330 2.20 12.30 -26.58
CA CYS A 330 1.28 12.52 -25.46
C CYS A 330 2.06 12.99 -24.22
N VAL A 331 3.16 12.30 -23.90
CA VAL A 331 4.06 12.68 -22.79
C VAL A 331 4.70 14.04 -23.04
N ALA A 332 5.11 14.34 -24.28
CA ALA A 332 5.67 15.64 -24.65
C ALA A 332 4.67 16.77 -24.44
N GLN A 333 3.40 16.59 -24.79
CA GLN A 333 2.35 17.58 -24.52
C GLN A 333 2.09 17.72 -23.02
N ALA A 334 2.04 16.61 -22.27
CA ALA A 334 1.89 16.65 -20.82
C ALA A 334 3.03 17.39 -20.13
N CYS A 335 4.27 17.22 -20.58
CA CYS A 335 5.45 17.90 -20.05
C CYS A 335 5.52 19.40 -20.39
N ARG A 336 4.56 19.96 -21.13
CA ARG A 336 4.36 21.41 -21.30
C ARG A 336 3.61 22.05 -20.13
N ILE A 337 3.07 21.26 -19.19
CA ILE A 337 2.47 21.78 -17.97
C ILE A 337 3.56 22.48 -17.13
N GLU A 338 3.36 23.77 -16.88
CA GLU A 338 4.29 24.60 -16.11
C GLU A 338 4.18 24.31 -14.61
N GLY A 339 5.33 23.98 -14.00
CA GLY A 339 5.39 23.66 -12.58
C GLY A 339 4.92 22.25 -12.23
N LEU A 340 4.90 21.32 -13.18
CA LEU A 340 4.68 19.91 -12.87
C LEU A 340 5.82 19.38 -11.96
N GLU A 341 5.46 18.79 -10.83
CA GLU A 341 6.36 18.31 -9.77
C GLU A 341 6.44 16.78 -9.72
N LEU A 342 5.34 16.09 -10.05
CA LEU A 342 5.26 14.64 -10.09
C LEU A 342 4.68 14.17 -11.42
N LEU A 343 5.42 13.29 -12.09
CA LEU A 343 4.95 12.57 -13.27
C LEU A 343 5.00 11.05 -13.02
N THR A 344 3.86 10.39 -13.14
CA THR A 344 3.76 8.93 -13.14
C THR A 344 3.37 8.45 -14.53
N LEU A 345 4.15 7.53 -15.08
CA LEU A 345 3.89 6.79 -16.30
C LEU A 345 3.71 5.33 -15.91
N ASP A 346 2.57 4.76 -16.26
CA ASP A 346 2.15 3.43 -15.80
C ASP A 346 1.54 2.65 -16.97
N GLY A 347 2.15 1.53 -17.35
CA GLY A 347 1.68 0.72 -18.48
C GLY A 347 1.91 1.33 -19.88
N ILE A 348 2.62 2.44 -19.97
CA ILE A 348 3.00 3.10 -21.23
C ILE A 348 4.28 2.46 -21.78
N ASP A 349 4.42 2.25 -23.09
CA ASP A 349 5.69 1.81 -23.68
C ASP A 349 6.82 2.83 -23.40
N ALA A 350 7.72 2.51 -22.45
CA ALA A 350 8.82 3.41 -22.09
C ALA A 350 9.95 3.36 -23.12
N THR A 351 10.01 4.39 -23.95
CA THR A 351 11.07 4.57 -24.93
C THR A 351 12.09 5.64 -24.54
N ARG A 352 13.21 5.71 -25.26
CA ARG A 352 14.11 6.87 -25.20
C ARG A 352 13.40 8.20 -25.52
N GLY A 353 12.37 8.17 -26.38
CA GLY A 353 11.60 9.35 -26.75
C GLY A 353 10.85 9.98 -25.60
N ILE A 354 10.39 9.20 -24.60
CA ILE A 354 9.85 9.74 -23.34
C ILE A 354 10.86 10.61 -22.59
N VAL A 355 12.14 10.22 -22.57
CA VAL A 355 13.18 11.04 -21.94
C VAL A 355 13.36 12.34 -22.70
N ASP A 356 13.43 12.28 -24.04
CA ASP A 356 13.54 13.49 -24.86
C ASP A 356 12.31 14.39 -24.73
N ALA A 357 11.11 13.81 -24.60
CA ALA A 357 9.85 14.50 -24.36
C ALA A 357 9.84 15.22 -23.01
N ILE A 358 10.31 14.57 -21.93
CA ILE A 358 10.39 15.20 -20.61
C ILE A 358 11.41 16.33 -20.61
N LEU A 359 12.62 16.06 -21.13
CA LEU A 359 13.72 17.02 -21.13
C LEU A 359 13.46 18.24 -22.03
N GLY A 360 12.70 18.06 -23.12
CA GLY A 360 12.26 19.16 -23.98
C GLY A 360 11.06 19.95 -23.46
N GLY A 361 10.44 19.49 -22.36
CA GLY A 361 9.26 20.12 -21.76
C GLY A 361 9.59 21.15 -20.67
N ALA A 362 8.60 21.99 -20.35
CA ALA A 362 8.69 22.94 -19.23
C ALA A 362 8.84 22.23 -17.87
N ALA A 363 8.30 21.00 -17.75
CA ALA A 363 8.33 20.20 -16.54
C ALA A 363 9.75 19.80 -16.09
N ALA A 364 10.74 19.71 -17.00
CA ALA A 364 12.10 19.29 -16.66
C ALA A 364 12.72 20.11 -15.51
N ALA A 365 12.44 21.42 -15.47
CA ALA A 365 12.97 22.32 -14.44
C ALA A 365 12.32 22.14 -13.06
N THR A 366 11.11 21.57 -13.00
CA THR A 366 10.25 21.57 -11.81
C THR A 366 9.99 20.18 -11.24
N LEU A 367 10.16 19.12 -12.04
CA LEU A 367 9.96 17.74 -11.61
C LEU A 367 10.86 17.39 -10.42
N THR A 368 10.23 16.96 -9.33
CA THR A 368 10.88 16.41 -8.13
C THR A 368 10.75 14.90 -8.06
N THR A 369 9.68 14.35 -8.65
CA THR A 369 9.38 12.91 -8.65
C THR A 369 9.03 12.43 -10.06
N VAL A 370 9.66 11.34 -10.50
CA VAL A 370 9.25 10.59 -11.70
C VAL A 370 9.06 9.13 -11.33
N SER A 371 7.94 8.54 -11.75
CA SER A 371 7.64 7.12 -11.57
C SER A 371 7.32 6.49 -12.92
N ILE A 372 8.04 5.46 -13.33
CA ILE A 372 7.87 4.72 -14.59
C ILE A 372 7.65 3.24 -14.22
N ARG A 373 6.43 2.74 -14.37
CA ARG A 373 6.00 1.41 -13.90
C ARG A 373 5.37 0.60 -15.03
N TYR A 374 5.63 -0.71 -15.07
CA TYR A 374 5.04 -1.62 -16.05
C TYR A 374 5.21 -1.17 -17.51
N CYS A 375 6.31 -0.46 -17.79
CA CYS A 375 6.54 0.20 -19.08
C CYS A 375 7.46 -0.59 -20.04
N ALA A 376 7.85 -1.81 -19.67
CA ALA A 376 8.78 -2.65 -20.45
C ALA A 376 8.14 -4.02 -20.71
N TYR A 377 7.25 -4.11 -21.70
CA TYR A 377 6.51 -5.35 -21.97
C TYR A 377 7.23 -6.37 -22.88
N ALA A 378 8.44 -6.09 -23.35
CA ALA A 378 9.32 -7.04 -24.06
C ALA A 378 10.69 -6.41 -24.32
N PRO A 379 11.77 -7.19 -24.52
CA PRO A 379 13.05 -6.69 -25.00
C PRO A 379 12.89 -6.10 -26.41
N ARG A 380 12.68 -4.78 -26.48
CA ARG A 380 12.62 -4.01 -27.72
C ARG A 380 13.86 -3.11 -27.85
N PRO A 381 14.38 -2.89 -29.06
CA PRO A 381 15.51 -1.97 -29.28
C PRO A 381 15.30 -0.55 -28.75
N THR A 382 14.04 -0.17 -28.57
CA THR A 382 13.60 1.15 -28.10
C THR A 382 13.39 1.25 -26.60
N ALA A 383 13.50 0.14 -25.85
CA ALA A 383 13.25 0.11 -24.41
C ALA A 383 14.16 1.09 -23.66
N LEU A 384 13.60 1.71 -22.62
CA LEU A 384 14.31 2.68 -21.78
C LEU A 384 15.48 2.03 -21.04
N ARG A 385 16.71 2.47 -21.33
CA ARG A 385 17.93 1.93 -20.70
C ARG A 385 18.38 2.79 -19.52
N ALA A 386 19.23 2.24 -18.67
CA ALA A 386 19.82 2.97 -17.54
C ALA A 386 20.55 4.27 -17.97
N CYS A 387 21.18 4.31 -19.14
CA CYS A 387 21.83 5.52 -19.65
C CYS A 387 20.83 6.61 -20.02
N ASP A 388 19.67 6.23 -20.54
CA ASP A 388 18.57 7.15 -20.85
C ASP A 388 17.96 7.70 -19.56
N VAL A 389 17.81 6.88 -18.53
CA VAL A 389 17.38 7.29 -17.18
C VAL A 389 18.40 8.20 -16.52
N LEU A 390 19.71 7.92 -16.62
CA LEU A 390 20.75 8.83 -16.12
C LEU A 390 20.66 10.20 -16.79
N ARG A 391 20.44 10.24 -18.11
CA ARG A 391 20.22 11.48 -18.86
C ARG A 391 19.01 12.25 -18.36
N LEU A 392 17.91 11.56 -18.06
CA LEU A 392 16.72 12.15 -17.42
C LEU A 392 17.06 12.78 -16.07
N VAL A 393 17.74 12.06 -15.18
CA VAL A 393 18.11 12.58 -13.85
C VAL A 393 19.08 13.76 -13.94
N GLN A 394 20.02 13.72 -14.87
CA GLN A 394 20.93 14.83 -15.13
C GLN A 394 20.19 16.07 -15.65
N GLY A 395 19.26 15.90 -16.59
CA GLY A 395 18.51 16.99 -17.21
C GLY A 395 17.39 17.56 -16.36
N CYS A 396 16.91 16.85 -15.34
CA CYS A 396 15.93 17.35 -14.37
C CYS A 396 16.63 17.74 -13.05
N PRO A 397 17.02 19.01 -12.84
CA PRO A 397 17.88 19.42 -11.73
C PRO A 397 17.24 19.25 -10.35
N ARG A 398 15.91 19.29 -10.25
CA ARG A 398 15.15 19.12 -8.99
C ARG A 398 14.74 17.68 -8.71
N LEU A 399 14.97 16.76 -9.64
CA LEU A 399 14.57 15.36 -9.49
C LEU A 399 15.39 14.72 -8.38
N ASN A 400 14.69 14.33 -7.31
CA ASN A 400 15.26 13.66 -6.14
C ASN A 400 14.54 12.35 -5.80
N ARG A 401 13.43 12.04 -6.46
CA ARG A 401 12.71 10.77 -6.36
C ARG A 401 12.49 10.16 -7.74
N LEU A 402 12.92 8.92 -7.88
CA LEU A 402 12.75 8.13 -9.09
C LEU A 402 12.21 6.75 -8.70
N SER A 403 11.16 6.29 -9.36
CA SER A 403 10.76 4.88 -9.35
C SER A 403 10.81 4.39 -10.78
N TRP A 404 11.55 3.32 -11.02
CA TRP A 404 11.75 2.76 -12.35
C TRP A 404 11.80 1.24 -12.24
N PHE A 405 10.87 0.57 -12.91
CA PHE A 405 10.79 -0.88 -13.01
C PHE A 405 11.58 -1.32 -14.25
N CYS A 406 12.59 -2.17 -14.05
CA CYS A 406 13.44 -2.71 -15.10
C CYS A 406 13.43 -4.24 -14.99
N ASP A 407 13.06 -4.91 -16.08
CA ASP A 407 12.91 -6.36 -16.14
C ASP A 407 14.27 -7.08 -15.94
N GLU A 408 14.26 -8.26 -15.33
CA GLU A 408 15.46 -9.00 -14.89
C GLU A 408 16.34 -9.48 -16.06
N GLU A 409 15.79 -9.70 -17.25
CA GLU A 409 16.60 -10.01 -18.46
C GLU A 409 17.56 -8.88 -18.86
N PHE A 410 17.33 -7.65 -18.37
CA PHE A 410 18.27 -6.53 -18.55
C PHE A 410 19.31 -6.42 -17.43
N GLN A 411 19.24 -7.28 -16.39
CA GLN A 411 20.15 -7.31 -15.25
C GLN A 411 21.36 -8.22 -15.41
N GLU A 412 21.43 -9.05 -16.46
CA GLU A 412 22.68 -9.72 -16.88
C GLU A 412 23.70 -8.68 -17.38
N GLY A 413 24.26 -7.90 -16.46
CA GLY A 413 25.24 -6.84 -16.73
C GLY A 413 25.15 -5.64 -15.79
N THR A 414 24.00 -5.39 -15.14
CA THR A 414 23.83 -4.28 -14.19
C THR A 414 23.87 -4.77 -12.75
N LEU A 415 25.07 -4.95 -12.23
CA LEU A 415 25.27 -4.78 -10.79
C LEU A 415 24.78 -3.37 -10.44
N LEU A 416 23.66 -3.24 -9.73
CA LEU A 416 23.07 -1.95 -9.30
C LEU A 416 24.08 -1.02 -8.60
N LEU A 417 25.16 -1.61 -8.07
CA LEU A 417 26.27 -0.94 -7.39
C LEU A 417 27.49 -0.63 -8.30
N ARG A 418 27.43 -0.95 -9.59
CA ARG A 418 28.47 -0.63 -10.59
C ARG A 418 27.85 0.14 -11.78
N GLY A 419 28.69 0.90 -12.48
CA GLY A 419 28.30 1.58 -13.72
C GLY A 419 27.26 2.69 -13.55
N VAL A 420 26.33 2.78 -14.50
CA VAL A 420 25.36 3.88 -14.67
C VAL A 420 24.35 3.96 -13.53
N CYS A 421 23.86 2.83 -13.01
CA CYS A 421 22.89 2.81 -11.91
C CYS A 421 23.45 3.45 -10.63
N ASN A 422 24.72 3.18 -10.30
CA ASN A 422 25.39 3.84 -9.17
C ASN A 422 25.53 5.36 -9.38
N GLN A 423 25.68 5.84 -10.63
CA GLN A 423 25.69 7.28 -10.91
C GLN A 423 24.32 7.91 -10.67
N ILE A 424 23.24 7.22 -11.06
CA ILE A 424 21.85 7.64 -10.77
C ILE A 424 21.65 7.76 -9.26
N VAL A 425 21.99 6.71 -8.51
CA VAL A 425 21.87 6.66 -7.04
C VAL A 425 22.62 7.84 -6.40
N ARG A 426 23.91 8.01 -6.71
CA ARG A 426 24.73 9.10 -6.17
C ARG A 426 24.17 10.48 -6.50
N LEU A 427 23.61 10.66 -7.69
CA LEU A 427 23.04 11.94 -8.12
C LEU A 427 21.76 12.27 -7.34
N LEU A 428 20.88 11.29 -7.14
CA LEU A 428 19.66 11.46 -6.35
C LEU A 428 19.98 11.69 -4.87
N GLU A 429 20.92 10.95 -4.28
CA GLU A 429 21.37 11.13 -2.89
C GLU A 429 21.95 12.52 -2.65
N ARG A 430 22.78 13.04 -3.57
CA ARG A 430 23.32 14.42 -3.50
C ARG A 430 22.23 15.49 -3.50
N ARG A 431 21.04 15.17 -4.03
CA ARG A 431 19.87 16.07 -4.06
C ARG A 431 18.91 15.83 -2.89
N GLY A 432 19.34 15.05 -1.89
CA GLY A 432 18.57 14.74 -0.69
C GLY A 432 17.54 13.62 -0.87
N GLY A 433 17.55 12.92 -2.02
CA GLY A 433 16.73 11.73 -2.24
C GLY A 433 17.19 10.54 -1.40
N ARG A 434 16.27 9.70 -0.95
CA ARG A 434 16.59 8.43 -0.28
C ARG A 434 16.42 7.27 -1.24
N VAL A 435 17.50 6.58 -1.51
CA VAL A 435 17.47 5.40 -2.37
C VAL A 435 17.14 4.17 -1.54
N ALA A 436 16.07 3.45 -1.88
CA ALA A 436 16.07 2.01 -1.62
C ALA A 436 16.14 1.26 -2.92
N VAL A 437 17.09 0.35 -2.94
CA VAL A 437 17.00 -0.79 -3.81
C VAL A 437 16.12 -1.77 -3.06
N GLN A 438 14.87 -1.95 -3.51
CA GLN A 438 14.12 -3.10 -3.03
C GLN A 438 14.76 -4.28 -3.76
N PRO A 439 15.39 -5.23 -3.05
CA PRO A 439 15.67 -6.50 -3.68
C PRO A 439 14.32 -7.01 -4.15
N THR A 440 14.22 -7.32 -5.44
CA THR A 440 13.11 -8.13 -5.90
C THR A 440 13.00 -9.33 -4.98
N ARG A 441 11.77 -9.83 -4.77
CA ARG A 441 11.59 -11.19 -4.24
C ARG A 441 12.17 -12.25 -5.19
N ALA A 442 12.96 -11.88 -6.20
CA ALA A 442 14.10 -12.68 -6.61
C ALA A 442 15.09 -12.73 -5.44
N LEU A 443 14.91 -13.77 -4.63
CA LEU A 443 16.01 -14.53 -4.04
C LEU A 443 17.33 -14.11 -4.70
N PRO A 444 18.22 -13.36 -4.02
CA PRO A 444 19.48 -12.96 -4.65
C PRO A 444 20.13 -14.26 -5.08
N VAL A 445 20.21 -14.47 -6.40
CA VAL A 445 20.51 -15.76 -7.03
C VAL A 445 21.69 -16.36 -6.30
N ALA A 446 21.38 -17.27 -5.38
CA ALA A 446 22.38 -17.90 -4.54
C ALA A 446 23.19 -18.87 -5.39
N VAL A 447 22.59 -19.35 -6.50
CA VAL A 447 23.20 -20.20 -7.50
C VAL A 447 24.57 -19.65 -7.94
N GLY A 448 25.60 -20.48 -7.79
CA GLY A 448 27.00 -20.16 -8.06
C GLY A 448 27.77 -19.49 -6.91
N ARG A 449 27.10 -19.07 -5.82
CA ARG A 449 27.77 -18.47 -4.65
C ARG A 449 28.39 -19.54 -3.75
N ARG A 450 29.53 -19.19 -3.16
CA ARG A 450 30.24 -20.04 -2.21
C ARG A 450 29.72 -19.84 -0.79
N VAL A 451 29.40 -20.94 -0.14
CA VAL A 451 29.01 -21.01 1.28
C VAL A 451 30.05 -21.80 2.06
N ARG A 452 30.11 -21.61 3.39
CA ARG A 452 31.01 -22.36 4.26
C ARG A 452 30.33 -22.76 5.55
N MET A 453 30.24 -24.06 5.83
CA MET A 453 29.54 -24.60 7.00
C MET A 453 30.40 -25.63 7.74
N LYS A 454 30.22 -25.74 9.06
CA LYS A 454 30.88 -26.77 9.89
C LYS A 454 30.03 -28.04 9.91
N PHE A 455 30.66 -29.16 9.58
CA PHE A 455 30.07 -30.50 9.65
C PHE A 455 30.71 -31.33 10.79
N PRO A 456 29.91 -32.08 11.57
CA PRO A 456 30.42 -33.00 12.59
C PRO A 456 31.03 -34.25 11.94
N THR A 457 32.16 -34.75 12.46
CA THR A 457 32.86 -35.94 11.94
C THR A 457 32.90 -37.14 12.90
N GLY A 458 31.89 -37.26 13.76
CA GLY A 458 31.87 -38.25 14.84
C GLY A 458 32.76 -37.83 16.02
N GLY A 459 32.19 -37.83 17.22
CA GLY A 459 32.83 -37.25 18.41
C GLY A 459 32.73 -35.71 18.47
N THR A 460 33.60 -35.05 19.24
CA THR A 460 33.60 -33.58 19.45
C THR A 460 34.34 -32.76 18.39
N LYS A 461 34.73 -33.39 17.26
CA LYS A 461 35.49 -32.74 16.18
C LYS A 461 34.56 -32.26 15.07
N PHE A 462 34.85 -31.06 14.55
CA PHE A 462 34.16 -30.45 13.42
C PHE A 462 35.17 -30.16 12.30
N HIS A 463 34.73 -30.27 11.05
CA HIS A 463 35.48 -29.81 9.88
C HIS A 463 34.66 -28.79 9.10
N TRP A 464 35.34 -27.89 8.39
CA TRP A 464 34.68 -26.91 7.53
C TRP A 464 34.59 -27.46 6.12
N CYS A 465 33.39 -27.45 5.54
CA CYS A 465 33.17 -27.70 4.12
C CYS A 465 32.86 -26.39 3.41
N GLU A 466 33.38 -26.26 2.20
CA GLU A 466 32.96 -25.21 1.27
C GLU A 466 31.88 -25.81 0.36
N GLY A 467 30.86 -25.05 0.04
CA GLY A 467 29.80 -25.48 -0.87
C GLY A 467 29.51 -24.42 -1.91
N VAL A 468 28.88 -24.84 -3.00
CA VAL A 468 28.34 -23.95 -4.02
C VAL A 468 26.85 -24.22 -4.09
N VAL A 469 26.06 -23.16 -4.04
CA VAL A 469 24.61 -23.31 -4.25
C VAL A 469 24.39 -23.62 -5.73
N GLU A 470 23.72 -24.73 -6.03
CA GLU A 470 23.50 -25.20 -7.41
C GLU A 470 22.13 -24.81 -7.94
N SER A 471 21.11 -24.77 -7.07
CA SER A 471 19.76 -24.35 -7.43
C SER A 471 19.04 -23.71 -6.25
N VAL A 472 17.94 -23.01 -6.52
CA VAL A 472 17.03 -22.47 -5.50
C VAL A 472 15.59 -22.73 -5.95
N GLU A 473 14.86 -23.53 -5.21
CA GLU A 473 13.47 -23.91 -5.50
C GLU A 473 12.63 -23.85 -4.22
N ASP A 474 11.42 -23.26 -4.31
CA ASP A 474 10.44 -23.17 -3.22
C ASP A 474 10.98 -22.67 -1.85
N GLY A 475 11.96 -21.76 -1.88
CA GLY A 475 12.57 -21.18 -0.68
C GLY A 475 13.69 -22.03 -0.04
N LEU A 476 14.09 -23.11 -0.70
CA LEU A 476 15.22 -23.97 -0.37
C LEU A 476 16.34 -23.79 -1.40
N CYS A 477 17.59 -23.85 -0.95
CA CYS A 477 18.78 -23.89 -1.79
C CYS A 477 19.38 -25.29 -1.75
N GLU A 478 19.65 -25.87 -2.91
CA GLU A 478 20.49 -27.07 -3.02
C GLU A 478 21.95 -26.64 -3.04
N ILE A 479 22.73 -27.19 -2.12
CA ILE A 479 24.15 -26.85 -1.95
C ILE A 479 24.98 -28.09 -2.20
N ALA A 480 25.82 -28.07 -3.23
CA ALA A 480 26.84 -29.08 -3.43
C ALA A 480 28.09 -28.72 -2.62
N TRP A 481 28.43 -29.58 -1.67
CA TRP A 481 29.57 -29.43 -0.78
C TRP A 481 30.82 -30.09 -1.36
N SER A 482 31.99 -29.56 -0.98
CA SER A 482 33.30 -30.06 -1.39
C SER A 482 33.59 -31.49 -0.93
N ASN A 483 32.82 -32.02 0.02
CA ASN A 483 32.90 -33.41 0.47
C ASN A 483 32.03 -34.38 -0.38
N GLY A 484 31.37 -33.88 -1.42
CA GLY A 484 30.52 -34.65 -2.33
C GLY A 484 29.07 -34.82 -1.89
N ALA A 485 28.67 -34.24 -0.75
CA ALA A 485 27.27 -34.23 -0.33
C ALA A 485 26.49 -33.08 -0.98
N THR A 486 25.17 -33.26 -1.13
CA THR A 486 24.24 -32.20 -1.50
C THR A 486 23.22 -32.04 -0.38
N ASP A 487 23.05 -30.82 0.12
CA ASP A 487 22.04 -30.50 1.14
C ASP A 487 21.05 -29.45 0.65
N SER A 488 19.78 -29.66 1.00
CA SER A 488 18.71 -28.69 0.83
C SER A 488 18.57 -27.84 2.09
N MET A 489 18.70 -26.52 1.97
CA MET A 489 18.65 -25.59 3.11
C MET A 489 17.73 -24.41 2.84
N GLU A 490 16.96 -23.97 3.85
CA GLU A 490 16.21 -22.72 3.73
C GLU A 490 17.14 -21.55 3.38
N VAL A 491 16.70 -20.70 2.45
CA VAL A 491 17.44 -19.50 2.01
C VAL A 491 17.87 -18.63 3.19
N SER A 492 17.03 -18.54 4.23
CA SER A 492 17.30 -17.77 5.45
C SER A 492 18.49 -18.33 6.25
N ALA A 493 18.73 -19.64 6.17
CA ALA A 493 19.86 -20.31 6.79
C ALA A 493 21.12 -20.18 5.93
N VAL A 494 20.98 -20.29 4.60
CA VAL A 494 22.06 -20.10 3.62
C VAL A 494 22.66 -18.70 3.74
N ALA A 495 21.82 -17.67 3.89
CA ALA A 495 22.26 -16.28 4.07
C ALA A 495 23.23 -16.09 5.25
N LYS A 496 23.17 -16.94 6.27
CA LYS A 496 24.05 -16.87 7.46
C LYS A 496 25.42 -17.51 7.25
N ILE A 497 25.56 -18.34 6.21
CA ILE A 497 26.77 -19.11 5.91
C ILE A 497 27.41 -18.74 4.56
N LEU A 498 26.86 -17.73 3.88
CA LEU A 498 27.47 -17.11 2.71
C LEU A 498 28.82 -16.52 3.08
N ARG A 499 29.81 -16.74 2.21
CA ARG A 499 31.13 -16.15 2.37
C ARG A 499 31.07 -14.70 1.89
N ASP A 500 31.36 -13.76 2.80
CA ASP A 500 31.44 -12.33 2.47
C ASP A 500 32.70 -12.04 1.64
N ASP A 501 32.61 -12.20 0.32
CA ASP A 501 33.62 -11.69 -0.60
C ASP A 501 33.42 -10.17 -0.79
N GLY A 502 33.74 -9.40 0.26
CA GLY A 502 34.15 -8.00 0.15
C GLY A 502 33.11 -6.92 -0.21
N ALA A 503 31.80 -7.14 -0.09
CA ALA A 503 30.81 -6.07 -0.20
C ALA A 503 29.68 -6.23 0.81
N ALA A 504 29.77 -5.50 1.93
CA ALA A 504 28.75 -5.45 2.96
C ALA A 504 27.38 -5.11 2.36
N THR A 505 26.50 -6.10 2.30
CA THR A 505 25.12 -5.96 1.83
C THR A 505 24.24 -5.63 3.04
N ARG A 506 23.74 -4.39 3.15
CA ARG A 506 22.68 -4.08 4.12
C ARG A 506 21.35 -4.56 3.55
N VAL A 507 20.87 -5.70 4.03
CA VAL A 507 19.50 -6.16 3.82
C VAL A 507 18.62 -5.45 4.84
N LEU A 508 17.71 -4.58 4.38
CA LEU A 508 16.66 -4.04 5.24
C LEU A 508 15.50 -5.04 5.32
N VAL A 509 15.13 -5.40 6.54
CA VAL A 509 14.00 -6.29 6.83
C VAL A 509 12.68 -5.53 6.61
N PRO A 510 11.65 -6.11 5.97
CA PRO A 510 10.33 -5.50 5.86
C PRO A 510 9.75 -5.18 7.25
N GLY A 511 9.42 -3.91 7.51
CA GLY A 511 8.84 -3.48 8.79
C GLY A 511 9.21 -2.08 9.27
N ASP A 512 10.08 -1.34 8.57
CA ASP A 512 10.36 0.05 8.90
C ASP A 512 9.17 0.94 8.42
N GLU A 513 8.59 1.72 9.33
CA GLU A 513 7.31 2.47 9.13
C GLU A 513 7.42 3.66 8.16
N ARG A 514 8.44 3.68 7.30
CA ARG A 514 8.67 4.71 6.28
C ARG A 514 8.97 4.00 4.97
N GLU A 515 8.00 4.00 4.06
CA GLU A 515 8.21 3.53 2.69
C GLU A 515 9.47 4.17 2.10
N PRO A 516 10.34 3.40 1.42
CA PRO A 516 11.49 3.98 0.77
C PRO A 516 11.11 4.87 -0.42
N GLU A 517 11.84 5.97 -0.62
CA GLU A 517 11.50 7.04 -1.57
C GLU A 517 11.97 6.80 -3.01
N VAL A 518 12.68 5.70 -3.25
CA VAL A 518 13.05 5.13 -4.54
C VAL A 518 12.75 3.64 -4.43
N LEU A 519 12.04 3.10 -5.42
CA LEU A 519 11.67 1.70 -5.52
C LEU A 519 12.11 1.21 -6.90
N PHE A 520 13.12 0.35 -6.90
CA PHE A 520 13.38 -0.60 -7.97
C PHE A 520 12.69 -1.90 -7.55
N SER A 521 11.69 -2.34 -8.29
CA SER A 521 11.07 -3.64 -8.08
C SER A 521 10.73 -4.27 -9.42
N CYS A 522 10.71 -5.59 -9.46
CA CYS A 522 10.27 -6.46 -10.54
C CYS A 522 9.54 -7.63 -9.84
N ARG A 523 8.39 -8.01 -10.36
CA ARG A 523 7.49 -9.01 -9.80
C ARG A 523 7.17 -10.02 -10.89
N TYR A 524 7.68 -11.23 -10.75
CA TYR A 524 7.24 -12.32 -11.61
C TYR A 524 5.85 -12.81 -11.18
N ASP A 525 4.90 -12.85 -12.11
CA ASP A 525 3.58 -13.45 -11.95
C ASP A 525 3.54 -14.80 -12.66
N ARG A 526 3.43 -15.83 -11.84
CA ARG A 526 3.43 -17.23 -12.26
C ARG A 526 2.15 -17.62 -13.01
N ALA A 527 1.04 -16.93 -12.83
CA ALA A 527 -0.21 -17.23 -13.53
C ALA A 527 -0.18 -16.75 -14.98
N THR A 528 0.65 -15.73 -15.26
CA THR A 528 0.77 -15.15 -16.61
C THR A 528 2.12 -15.39 -17.28
N GLU A 529 3.06 -16.04 -16.59
CA GLU A 529 4.47 -16.21 -17.01
C GLU A 529 5.13 -14.89 -17.43
N ARG A 530 4.87 -13.82 -16.67
CA ARG A 530 5.33 -12.46 -17.00
C ARG A 530 6.00 -11.79 -15.81
N TYR A 531 6.99 -10.97 -16.10
CA TYR A 531 7.63 -10.07 -15.14
C TYR A 531 6.92 -8.71 -15.16
N TYR A 532 6.71 -8.12 -13.98
CA TYR A 532 5.96 -6.87 -13.74
C TYR A 532 6.78 -5.83 -12.97
#